data_AF-A0A436WC88-F1
#
_entry.id   AF-A0A436WC88-F1
#
_cell.length_a   1.000
_cell.length_b   1.000
_cell.length_c   1.000
_cell.angle_alpha   90.00
_cell.angle_beta   90.00
_cell.angle_gamma   90.00
#
_symmetry.space_group_name_H-M   'P 1'
#
loop_
_entity.id
_entity.type
_entity.pdbx_description
1 polymer ?
#
loop_
_entity_poly.entity_id
_entity_poly.type
_entity_poly.pdbx_seq_one_letter_code
_entity_poly.pdbx_strand_id
1 'polypeptide(L)'
;FAAGQHPDFSRGFAARPDAKFAEVLKGTDLYNGWGSICYRGTDESFKDWSCGEGLRCAGVHESAIHPGFGTCVSEAGTAVGDPVEFGEIKMSKWGSDQYCRLSPATARACAIDSARDKKPPIKLAGYGAARQRYDNPEQKTGGFPGGMLRKASCDKLPEEASCGRLAKTGFNDCIGSGKDHKYCTREFTKTAGLRACDKTHPCREDYICTAGYEDLAEAKPGKGTCIPPYFIFQFRVDGHPRSWVQDTE
;
A
#
# COMPACT_ATOMS: atom_id res chain seq x y z
N PHE A 1 14.41 -17.38 -25.09
CA PHE A 1 14.27 -16.78 -26.44
C PHE A 1 15.60 -16.58 -27.15
N ALA A 2 16.50 -15.69 -26.70
CA ALA A 2 17.81 -15.48 -27.37
C ALA A 2 18.84 -16.63 -27.17
N ALA A 3 18.70 -17.42 -26.10
CA ALA A 3 19.58 -18.55 -25.79
C ALA A 3 18.99 -19.93 -26.14
N GLY A 4 17.96 -20.01 -26.99
CA GLY A 4 17.31 -21.28 -27.37
C GLY A 4 16.53 -21.99 -26.25
N GLN A 5 16.52 -21.46 -25.03
CA GLN A 5 15.71 -22.01 -23.94
C GLN A 5 14.23 -21.65 -24.12
N HIS A 6 13.37 -22.62 -23.82
CA HIS A 6 11.95 -22.39 -23.64
C HIS A 6 11.75 -21.36 -22.52
N PRO A 7 11.03 -20.26 -22.79
CA PRO A 7 10.69 -19.29 -21.77
C PRO A 7 9.91 -20.00 -20.69
N ASP A 8 10.37 -19.87 -19.45
CA ASP A 8 9.61 -20.33 -18.31
C ASP A 8 8.46 -19.35 -18.05
N PHE A 9 7.30 -19.61 -18.66
CA PHE A 9 6.09 -18.84 -18.44
C PHE A 9 5.51 -19.02 -17.02
N SER A 10 6.07 -19.92 -16.19
CA SER A 10 5.76 -19.99 -14.75
C SER A 10 6.44 -18.88 -13.94
N ARG A 11 7.44 -18.18 -14.52
CA ARG A 11 7.84 -16.86 -14.05
C ARG A 11 6.76 -15.86 -14.45
N GLY A 12 5.67 -15.87 -13.68
CA GLY A 12 4.55 -14.99 -13.90
C GLY A 12 4.98 -13.53 -13.92
N PHE A 13 4.49 -12.79 -14.91
CA PHE A 13 4.40 -11.33 -14.88
C PHE A 13 3.34 -10.83 -13.86
N ALA A 14 2.86 -11.71 -12.98
CA ALA A 14 1.69 -11.51 -12.13
C ALA A 14 2.01 -11.87 -10.67
N ALA A 15 1.38 -11.15 -9.74
CA ALA A 15 1.65 -11.18 -8.30
C ALA A 15 1.25 -12.48 -7.57
N ARG A 16 0.98 -13.58 -8.27
CA ARG A 16 0.69 -14.89 -7.68
C ARG A 16 1.71 -15.95 -8.14
N PRO A 17 2.26 -16.76 -7.22
CA PRO A 17 3.24 -17.79 -7.51
C PRO A 17 2.61 -18.95 -8.28
N ASP A 18 3.45 -19.73 -8.96
CA ASP A 18 3.08 -21.01 -9.57
C ASP A 18 2.35 -21.90 -8.56
N ALA A 19 1.32 -22.61 -9.02
CA ALA A 19 0.49 -23.53 -8.23
C ALA A 19 1.33 -24.56 -7.45
N LYS A 20 2.52 -24.94 -7.93
CA LYS A 20 3.43 -25.83 -7.18
C LYS A 20 3.88 -25.27 -5.83
N PHE A 21 3.82 -23.94 -5.65
CA PHE A 21 4.14 -23.26 -4.41
C PHE A 21 2.89 -22.90 -3.57
N ALA A 22 1.69 -23.24 -4.04
CA ALA A 22 0.44 -22.88 -3.38
C ALA A 22 0.39 -23.34 -1.91
N GLU A 23 0.81 -24.59 -1.64
CA GLU A 23 0.74 -25.15 -0.29
C GLU A 23 1.74 -24.48 0.67
N VAL A 24 2.98 -24.25 0.22
CA VAL A 24 4.01 -23.61 1.06
C VAL A 24 3.77 -22.11 1.26
N LEU A 25 3.01 -21.47 0.37
CA LEU A 25 2.66 -20.05 0.44
C LEU A 25 1.24 -19.80 0.95
N LYS A 26 0.52 -20.86 1.35
CA LYS A 26 -0.84 -20.75 1.88
C LYS A 26 -0.86 -19.85 3.12
N GLY A 27 -1.80 -18.91 3.14
CA GLY A 27 -1.96 -17.90 4.18
C GLY A 27 -1.02 -16.70 4.05
N THR A 28 -0.03 -16.74 3.15
CA THR A 28 0.88 -15.62 2.91
C THR A 28 0.31 -14.67 1.86
N ASP A 29 0.68 -13.39 1.96
CA ASP A 29 0.29 -12.33 1.04
C ASP A 29 0.78 -12.60 -0.40
N LEU A 30 1.68 -13.57 -0.61
CA LEU A 30 2.08 -14.03 -1.94
C LEU A 30 1.02 -14.91 -2.62
N TYR A 31 0.11 -15.56 -1.90
CA TYR A 31 -0.83 -16.52 -2.50
C TYR A 31 -2.30 -16.20 -2.22
N ASN A 32 -2.71 -16.20 -0.95
CA ASN A 32 -4.10 -15.97 -0.56
C ASN A 32 -4.24 -15.29 0.82
N GLY A 33 -3.15 -14.85 1.42
CA GLY A 33 -3.14 -14.11 2.66
C GLY A 33 -3.70 -12.70 2.48
N TRP A 34 -3.57 -11.90 3.54
CA TRP A 34 -3.91 -10.48 3.46
C TRP A 34 -3.10 -9.82 2.32
N GLY A 35 -3.58 -8.76 1.68
CA GLY A 35 -2.82 -8.05 0.64
C GLY A 35 -2.62 -8.80 -0.69
N SER A 36 -2.87 -10.12 -0.77
CA SER A 36 -2.79 -10.90 -2.02
C SER A 36 -3.79 -10.42 -3.06
N ILE A 37 -3.43 -10.56 -4.34
CA ILE A 37 -4.41 -10.41 -5.42
C ILE A 37 -5.43 -11.57 -5.35
N CYS A 38 -6.70 -11.22 -5.54
CA CYS A 38 -7.80 -12.17 -5.67
C CYS A 38 -8.65 -11.84 -6.89
N TYR A 39 -9.51 -12.77 -7.27
CA TYR A 39 -10.43 -12.63 -8.38
C TYR A 39 -11.87 -12.94 -7.96
N ARG A 40 -12.79 -12.12 -8.46
CA ARG A 40 -14.25 -12.20 -8.23
C ARG A 40 -15.06 -12.04 -9.51
N GLY A 41 -14.39 -12.09 -10.67
CA GLY A 41 -15.05 -12.09 -11.97
C GLY A 41 -15.43 -13.51 -12.40
N THR A 42 -15.62 -13.69 -13.70
CA THR A 42 -16.12 -14.95 -14.29
C THR A 42 -15.10 -15.64 -15.21
N ASP A 43 -13.89 -15.12 -15.34
CA ASP A 43 -12.81 -15.78 -16.10
C ASP A 43 -12.27 -16.98 -15.31
N GLU A 44 -12.51 -18.17 -15.88
CA GLU A 44 -12.10 -19.46 -15.30
C GLU A 44 -10.59 -19.59 -15.08
N SER A 45 -9.77 -18.81 -15.79
CA SER A 45 -8.31 -18.80 -15.62
C SER A 45 -7.88 -18.34 -14.23
N PHE A 46 -8.75 -17.63 -13.51
CA PHE A 46 -8.49 -17.07 -12.18
C PHE A 46 -9.38 -17.69 -11.09
N LYS A 47 -10.09 -18.79 -11.36
CA LYS A 47 -11.02 -19.41 -10.40
C LYS A 47 -10.39 -19.77 -9.06
N ASP A 48 -9.09 -20.07 -9.06
CA ASP A 48 -8.34 -20.47 -7.86
C ASP A 48 -7.77 -19.26 -7.08
N TRP A 49 -7.98 -18.04 -7.58
CA TRP A 49 -7.48 -16.79 -6.98
C TRP A 49 -8.43 -16.30 -5.90
N SER A 50 -8.64 -17.13 -4.89
CA SER A 50 -9.46 -16.82 -3.72
C SER A 50 -8.61 -16.33 -2.54
N CYS A 51 -9.25 -15.63 -1.61
CA CYS A 51 -8.66 -15.27 -0.33
C CYS A 51 -8.74 -16.42 0.66
N GLY A 52 -7.79 -16.44 1.60
CA GLY A 52 -7.77 -17.37 2.72
C GLY A 52 -8.87 -17.09 3.75
N GLU A 53 -8.87 -17.90 4.80
CA GLU A 53 -9.84 -17.79 5.89
C GLU A 53 -9.80 -16.40 6.56
N GLY A 54 -10.98 -15.86 6.89
CA GLY A 54 -11.11 -14.55 7.54
C GLY A 54 -10.88 -13.34 6.63
N LEU A 55 -10.71 -13.57 5.31
CA LEU A 55 -10.47 -12.54 4.31
C LEU A 55 -11.54 -12.57 3.20
N ARG A 56 -11.77 -11.41 2.58
CA ARG A 56 -12.57 -11.27 1.36
C ARG A 56 -11.82 -10.59 0.24
N CYS A 57 -12.30 -10.85 -0.97
CA CYS A 57 -11.82 -10.17 -2.15
C CYS A 57 -12.49 -8.80 -2.32
N ALA A 58 -11.70 -7.72 -2.23
CA ALA A 58 -12.17 -6.35 -2.40
C ALA A 58 -11.58 -5.70 -3.65
N GLY A 59 -12.44 -5.19 -4.54
CA GLY A 59 -11.99 -4.35 -5.66
C GLY A 59 -11.58 -2.97 -5.17
N VAL A 60 -10.28 -2.78 -4.90
CA VAL A 60 -9.71 -1.49 -4.45
C VAL A 60 -9.68 -0.48 -5.60
N HIS A 61 -9.38 -0.98 -6.81
CA HIS A 61 -9.31 -0.23 -8.06
C HIS A 61 -10.07 -0.99 -9.16
N GLU A 62 -11.35 -0.74 -9.29
CA GLU A 62 -12.15 -1.30 -10.38
C GLU A 62 -11.63 -0.82 -11.73
N SER A 63 -11.71 -1.66 -12.75
CA SER A 63 -11.36 -1.30 -14.13
C SER A 63 -12.21 -2.10 -15.10
N ALA A 64 -12.71 -1.45 -16.15
CA ALA A 64 -13.39 -2.13 -17.25
C ALA A 64 -12.44 -2.99 -18.10
N ILE A 65 -11.13 -2.69 -18.06
CA ILE A 65 -10.10 -3.40 -18.84
C ILE A 65 -9.66 -4.68 -18.09
N HIS A 66 -9.59 -4.61 -16.76
CA HIS A 66 -9.23 -5.73 -15.90
C HIS A 66 -10.32 -5.95 -14.83
N PRO A 67 -11.53 -6.35 -15.25
CA PRO A 67 -12.65 -6.52 -14.33
C PRO A 67 -12.43 -7.71 -13.40
N GLY A 68 -12.94 -7.60 -12.18
CA GLY A 68 -13.00 -8.71 -11.24
C GLY A 68 -11.72 -8.95 -10.44
N PHE A 69 -10.63 -8.21 -10.66
CA PHE A 69 -9.47 -8.25 -9.77
C PHE A 69 -9.73 -7.47 -8.48
N GLY A 70 -9.13 -7.93 -7.40
CA GLY A 70 -9.18 -7.28 -6.10
C GLY A 70 -7.99 -7.64 -5.23
N THR A 71 -8.07 -7.21 -3.98
CA THR A 71 -7.10 -7.51 -2.93
C THR A 71 -7.81 -8.23 -1.79
N CYS A 72 -7.16 -9.23 -1.22
CA CYS A 72 -7.58 -9.85 0.01
C CYS A 72 -7.46 -8.89 1.19
N VAL A 73 -8.59 -8.60 1.81
CA VAL A 73 -8.71 -7.70 2.95
C VAL A 73 -9.51 -8.38 4.06
N SER A 74 -9.41 -7.85 5.27
CA SER A 74 -10.07 -8.42 6.44
C SER A 74 -11.60 -8.47 6.27
N GLU A 75 -12.21 -9.62 6.60
CA GLU A 75 -13.67 -9.84 6.51
C GLU A 75 -14.40 -9.21 7.70
N ALA A 76 -13.95 -9.50 8.93
CA ALA A 76 -14.64 -9.17 10.18
C ALA A 76 -14.62 -7.67 10.56
N GLY A 77 -13.94 -6.83 9.79
CA GLY A 77 -13.76 -5.41 10.06
C GLY A 77 -12.47 -4.88 9.43
N THR A 78 -12.30 -3.56 9.36
CA THR A 78 -11.08 -2.97 8.77
C THR A 78 -9.92 -3.02 9.76
N ALA A 79 -8.87 -3.76 9.43
CA ALA A 79 -7.63 -3.89 10.20
C ALA A 79 -6.57 -2.87 9.77
N VAL A 80 -5.53 -2.69 10.58
CA VAL A 80 -4.37 -1.90 10.14
C VAL A 80 -3.78 -2.57 8.90
N GLY A 81 -3.50 -1.78 7.85
CA GLY A 81 -3.16 -2.29 6.53
C GLY A 81 -4.25 -2.08 5.49
N ASP A 82 -5.51 -2.30 5.87
CA ASP A 82 -6.59 -2.42 4.89
C ASP A 82 -6.82 -1.13 4.08
N PRO A 83 -7.28 -1.26 2.82
CA PRO A 83 -7.67 -0.12 2.02
C PRO A 83 -8.86 0.59 2.65
N VAL A 84 -8.83 1.91 2.58
CA VAL A 84 -9.84 2.82 3.16
C VAL A 84 -10.43 3.75 2.11
N GLU A 85 -9.84 3.74 0.91
CA GLU A 85 -10.41 4.34 -0.27
C GLU A 85 -10.63 3.25 -1.32
N PHE A 86 -11.77 3.31 -2.00
CA PHE A 86 -12.08 2.43 -3.11
C PHE A 86 -12.46 3.29 -4.29
N GLY A 87 -12.12 2.86 -5.49
CA GLY A 87 -12.41 3.62 -6.69
C GLY A 87 -12.35 2.81 -7.96
N GLU A 88 -12.60 3.49 -9.06
CA GLU A 88 -12.63 2.95 -10.42
C GLU A 88 -11.69 3.75 -11.30
N ILE A 89 -10.91 3.07 -12.12
CA ILE A 89 -10.11 3.68 -13.17
C ILE A 89 -10.94 3.67 -14.45
N LYS A 90 -11.23 4.87 -14.96
CA LYS A 90 -11.93 5.09 -16.22
C LYS A 90 -10.95 5.59 -17.26
N MET A 91 -11.07 5.05 -18.47
CA MET A 91 -10.26 5.47 -19.60
C MET A 91 -11.18 5.76 -20.78
N SER A 92 -11.14 7.00 -21.30
CA SER A 92 -11.90 7.39 -22.50
C SER A 92 -11.11 7.15 -23.78
N LYS A 93 -9.78 7.26 -23.70
CA LYS A 93 -8.79 6.95 -24.74
C LYS A 93 -7.49 6.52 -24.06
N TRP A 94 -6.63 5.81 -24.79
CA TRP A 94 -5.31 5.41 -24.28
C TRP A 94 -4.55 6.58 -23.64
N GLY A 95 -4.05 6.37 -22.42
CA GLY A 95 -3.33 7.38 -21.63
C GLY A 95 -4.19 8.47 -21.00
N SER A 96 -5.53 8.36 -21.06
CA SER A 96 -6.47 9.27 -20.40
C SER A 96 -7.09 8.63 -19.16
N ASP A 97 -6.24 8.06 -18.30
CA ASP A 97 -6.67 7.40 -17.07
C ASP A 97 -7.21 8.41 -16.05
N GLN A 98 -8.43 8.17 -15.59
CA GLN A 98 -9.08 8.94 -14.55
C GLN A 98 -9.45 8.02 -13.40
N TYR A 99 -8.88 8.28 -12.23
CA TYR A 99 -9.29 7.59 -11.01
C TYR A 99 -10.52 8.28 -10.40
N CYS A 100 -11.62 7.55 -10.31
CA CYS A 100 -12.86 7.94 -9.68
C CYS A 100 -12.98 7.28 -8.31
N ARG A 101 -12.79 8.05 -7.24
CA ARG A 101 -12.96 7.57 -5.86
C ARG A 101 -14.44 7.32 -5.55
N LEU A 102 -14.83 6.07 -5.37
CA LEU A 102 -16.19 5.62 -5.06
C LEU A 102 -16.50 5.68 -3.55
N SER A 103 -15.51 5.45 -2.69
CA SER A 103 -15.67 5.48 -1.24
C SER A 103 -14.39 5.99 -0.57
N PRO A 104 -14.47 6.98 0.34
CA PRO A 104 -15.57 7.95 0.43
C PRO A 104 -15.71 8.71 -0.90
N ALA A 105 -16.92 8.95 -1.40
CA ALA A 105 -17.11 9.63 -2.67
C ALA A 105 -16.67 11.10 -2.55
N THR A 106 -15.74 11.50 -3.41
CA THR A 106 -15.25 12.89 -3.43
C THR A 106 -15.14 13.48 -4.84
N ALA A 107 -15.38 12.71 -5.90
CA ALA A 107 -15.18 13.18 -7.28
C ALA A 107 -16.50 13.61 -7.93
N ARG A 108 -16.86 14.90 -7.82
CA ARG A 108 -17.98 15.51 -8.57
C ARG A 108 -17.84 15.32 -10.09
N ALA A 109 -16.62 15.32 -10.60
CA ALA A 109 -16.30 15.14 -12.02
C ALA A 109 -16.61 13.74 -12.56
N CYS A 110 -16.78 12.74 -11.69
CA CYS A 110 -16.99 11.35 -12.09
C CYS A 110 -18.48 10.93 -12.13
N ALA A 111 -19.42 11.85 -11.87
CA ALA A 111 -20.86 11.58 -11.80
C ALA A 111 -21.18 10.36 -10.92
N ILE A 112 -20.57 10.28 -9.73
CA ILE A 112 -20.69 9.13 -8.84
C ILE A 112 -22.13 9.01 -8.34
N ASP A 113 -22.70 7.81 -8.47
CA ASP A 113 -23.95 7.42 -7.82
C ASP A 113 -23.79 7.50 -6.29
N SER A 114 -24.60 8.33 -5.64
CA SER A 114 -24.56 8.50 -4.18
C SER A 114 -24.89 7.22 -3.41
N ALA A 115 -25.56 6.24 -4.03
CA ALA A 115 -25.76 4.91 -3.44
C ALA A 115 -24.47 4.10 -3.32
N ARG A 116 -23.44 4.43 -4.12
CA ARG A 116 -22.09 3.83 -4.04
C ARG A 116 -21.16 4.57 -3.09
N ASP A 117 -21.53 5.77 -2.62
CA ASP A 117 -20.83 6.52 -1.58
C ASP A 117 -21.06 5.92 -0.19
N LYS A 118 -20.37 4.81 0.07
CA LYS A 118 -20.27 4.29 1.43
C LYS A 118 -19.20 5.11 2.14
N LYS A 119 -19.57 5.92 3.14
CA LYS A 119 -18.60 6.48 4.08
C LYS A 119 -17.71 5.34 4.59
N PRO A 120 -16.38 5.51 4.70
CA PRO A 120 -15.54 4.49 5.27
C PRO A 120 -16.18 4.04 6.58
N PRO A 121 -16.33 2.73 6.82
CA PRO A 121 -17.17 2.20 7.90
C PRO A 121 -16.69 2.56 9.32
N ILE A 122 -15.67 3.40 9.45
CA ILE A 122 -14.91 3.55 10.66
C ILE A 122 -14.93 5.01 11.15
N LYS A 123 -15.52 5.21 12.32
CA LYS A 123 -15.24 6.38 13.18
C LYS A 123 -13.91 6.13 13.87
N LEU A 124 -12.84 6.63 13.25
CA LEU A 124 -11.44 6.38 13.60
C LEU A 124 -10.93 7.28 14.74
N ALA A 125 -11.49 7.18 15.94
CA ALA A 125 -10.80 7.76 17.10
C ALA A 125 -9.44 7.04 17.27
N GLY A 126 -8.32 7.76 17.11
CA GLY A 126 -6.97 7.20 17.22
C GLY A 126 -6.44 6.46 15.97
N TYR A 127 -7.17 6.49 14.86
CA TYR A 127 -6.73 5.94 13.59
C TYR A 127 -6.71 7.03 12.51
N GLY A 128 -5.94 6.78 11.46
CA GLY A 128 -5.86 7.64 10.29
C GLY A 128 -5.70 6.82 9.02
N ALA A 129 -5.77 7.51 7.89
CA ALA A 129 -5.56 6.91 6.58
C ALA A 129 -4.37 7.60 5.90
N ALA A 130 -3.48 6.82 5.29
CA ALA A 130 -2.48 7.32 4.34
C ALA A 130 -3.15 7.53 2.97
N ARG A 131 -4.06 8.49 2.89
CA ARG A 131 -4.92 8.73 1.72
C ARG A 131 -4.64 10.08 1.10
N GLN A 132 -4.93 10.24 -0.19
CA GLN A 132 -4.84 11.55 -0.84
C GLN A 132 -5.96 12.48 -0.32
N ARG A 133 -5.59 13.48 0.50
CA ARG A 133 -6.54 14.50 1.00
C ARG A 133 -6.73 15.58 -0.06
N TYR A 134 -7.64 15.34 -1.01
CA TYR A 134 -8.04 16.35 -2.00
C TYR A 134 -8.87 17.49 -1.37
N ASP A 135 -9.44 17.24 -0.19
CA ASP A 135 -10.32 18.15 0.55
C ASP A 135 -9.57 19.20 1.37
N ASN A 136 -8.25 19.10 1.51
CA ASN A 136 -7.46 20.00 2.35
C ASN A 136 -6.21 20.51 1.60
N PRO A 137 -6.26 21.71 0.99
CA PRO A 137 -5.13 22.27 0.24
C PRO A 137 -3.92 22.61 1.12
N GLU A 138 -4.09 22.74 2.43
CA GLU A 138 -3.00 23.02 3.38
C GLU A 138 -2.26 21.73 3.80
N GLN A 139 -2.92 20.57 3.72
CA GLN A 139 -2.28 19.28 3.95
C GLN A 139 -1.57 18.79 2.68
N LYS A 140 -0.31 19.19 2.52
CA LYS A 140 0.64 18.58 1.56
C LYS A 140 1.09 17.16 1.97
N THR A 141 0.37 16.49 2.85
CA THR A 141 0.69 15.12 3.23
C THR A 141 0.38 14.22 2.04
N GLY A 142 1.42 13.66 1.43
CA GLY A 142 1.27 12.70 0.34
C GLY A 142 0.37 11.53 0.73
N GLY A 143 -0.25 10.92 -0.27
CA GLY A 143 -1.13 9.76 -0.16
C GLY A 143 -1.49 9.29 -1.56
N PHE A 144 -2.06 8.10 -1.67
CA PHE A 144 -2.39 7.52 -2.96
C PHE A 144 -3.78 6.87 -2.93
N PRO A 145 -4.41 6.64 -4.10
CA PRO A 145 -5.64 5.86 -4.22
C PRO A 145 -5.57 4.55 -3.43
N GLY A 146 -6.70 4.06 -2.90
CA GLY A 146 -6.68 2.84 -2.06
C GLY A 146 -6.36 3.16 -0.60
N GLY A 147 -5.22 3.82 -0.38
CA GLY A 147 -4.70 4.18 0.93
C GLY A 147 -4.53 2.97 1.87
N MET A 148 -4.00 3.21 3.06
CA MET A 148 -3.90 2.20 4.11
C MET A 148 -4.41 2.76 5.43
N LEU A 149 -5.24 1.96 6.11
CA LEU A 149 -5.60 2.22 7.49
C LEU A 149 -4.36 2.09 8.37
N ARG A 150 -4.15 3.08 9.22
CA ARG A 150 -3.06 3.10 10.21
C ARG A 150 -3.56 3.63 11.54
N LYS A 151 -2.85 3.30 12.61
CA LYS A 151 -3.02 4.00 13.89
C LYS A 151 -2.35 5.38 13.83
N ALA A 152 -2.91 6.33 14.56
CA ALA A 152 -2.36 7.68 14.65
C ALA A 152 -1.08 7.74 15.50
N SER A 153 -0.98 6.86 16.50
CA SER A 153 0.17 6.70 17.39
C SER A 153 0.61 5.23 17.48
N CYS A 154 1.68 4.97 18.22
CA CYS A 154 2.18 3.63 18.51
C CYS A 154 1.61 3.00 19.80
N ASP A 155 0.64 3.65 20.44
CA ASP A 155 0.07 3.11 21.68
C ASP A 155 -0.95 2.01 21.40
N LYS A 156 -0.86 0.90 22.16
CA LYS A 156 -1.82 -0.21 22.10
C LYS A 156 -2.04 -0.68 20.66
N LEU A 157 -0.96 -1.09 20.01
CA LEU A 157 -1.00 -1.60 18.65
C LEU A 157 -1.68 -2.97 18.61
N PRO A 158 -2.56 -3.21 17.62
CA PRO A 158 -3.12 -4.54 17.40
C PRO A 158 -2.04 -5.51 16.89
N GLU A 159 -2.39 -6.80 16.81
CA GLU A 159 -1.45 -7.88 16.49
C GLU A 159 -0.84 -7.73 15.09
N GLU A 160 -1.59 -7.24 14.12
CA GLU A 160 -1.15 -7.04 12.75
C GLU A 160 -0.27 -5.79 12.55
N ALA A 161 -0.10 -4.95 13.58
CA ALA A 161 0.59 -3.68 13.47
C ALA A 161 1.94 -3.64 14.20
N SER A 162 2.87 -2.81 13.71
CA SER A 162 4.14 -2.47 14.36
C SER A 162 4.35 -0.95 14.31
N CYS A 163 5.13 -0.40 15.25
CA CYS A 163 5.46 1.02 15.24
C CYS A 163 6.47 1.33 14.13
N GLY A 164 6.20 2.36 13.35
CA GLY A 164 7.10 2.85 12.30
C GLY A 164 7.03 4.35 12.10
N ARG A 165 7.83 4.86 11.18
CA ARG A 165 7.91 6.29 10.84
C ARG A 165 7.23 6.59 9.52
N LEU A 166 6.53 7.72 9.48
CA LEU A 166 6.02 8.32 8.26
C LEU A 166 6.53 9.74 8.13
N ALA A 167 6.77 10.22 6.91
CA ALA A 167 7.21 11.59 6.71
C ALA A 167 6.08 12.55 7.12
N LYS A 168 6.46 13.66 7.74
CA LYS A 168 5.55 14.77 8.07
C LYS A 168 5.84 15.96 7.15
N THR A 169 4.96 16.96 7.18
CA THR A 169 5.13 18.20 6.42
C THR A 169 6.54 18.77 6.61
N GLY A 170 7.21 19.17 5.52
CA GLY A 170 8.57 19.71 5.52
C GLY A 170 9.68 18.68 5.31
N PHE A 171 9.39 17.37 5.30
CA PHE A 171 10.41 16.34 5.06
C PHE A 171 11.09 16.49 3.69
N ASN A 172 10.30 16.66 2.62
CA ASN A 172 10.85 16.82 1.27
C ASN A 172 11.64 18.13 1.14
N ASP A 173 11.21 19.20 1.80
CA ASP A 173 11.93 20.47 1.82
C ASP A 173 13.27 20.33 2.55
N CYS A 174 13.30 19.57 3.66
CA CYS A 174 14.52 19.25 4.40
C CYS A 174 15.54 18.52 3.51
N ILE A 175 15.12 17.44 2.84
CA ILE A 175 15.99 16.68 1.93
C ILE A 175 16.41 17.55 0.73
N GLY A 176 15.49 18.30 0.13
CA GLY A 176 15.76 19.19 -0.99
C GLY A 176 16.73 20.33 -0.65
N SER A 177 16.84 20.70 0.62
CA SER A 177 17.80 21.71 1.11
C SER A 177 19.23 21.18 1.32
N GLY A 178 19.49 19.89 1.03
CA GLY A 178 20.80 19.27 1.21
C GLY A 178 21.18 18.95 2.66
N LYS A 179 20.21 19.00 3.59
CA LYS A 179 20.44 18.60 4.99
C LYS A 179 20.65 17.09 5.10
N ASP A 180 21.33 16.69 6.17
CA ASP A 180 21.61 15.29 6.46
C ASP A 180 20.32 14.45 6.56
N HIS A 181 20.34 13.28 5.95
CA HIS A 181 19.18 12.39 5.91
C HIS A 181 18.75 11.93 7.30
N LYS A 182 19.69 11.63 8.22
CA LYS A 182 19.36 11.23 9.59
C LYS A 182 18.70 12.39 10.33
N TYR A 183 19.18 13.62 10.11
CA TYR A 183 18.51 14.82 10.62
C TYR A 183 17.08 14.93 10.10
N CYS A 184 16.87 14.85 8.78
CA CYS A 184 15.52 14.95 8.21
C CYS A 184 14.58 13.84 8.68
N THR A 185 15.08 12.61 8.82
CA THR A 185 14.32 11.47 9.35
C THR A 185 14.00 11.63 10.83
N ARG A 186 14.90 12.21 11.64
CA ARG A 186 14.61 12.48 13.05
C ARG A 186 13.61 13.62 13.23
N GLU A 187 13.83 14.75 12.55
CA GLU A 187 13.07 15.98 12.78
C GLU A 187 11.76 16.05 11.99
N PHE A 188 11.69 15.41 10.81
CA PHE A 188 10.57 15.52 9.88
C PHE A 188 9.83 14.20 9.67
N THR A 189 9.87 13.29 10.64
CA THR A 189 8.96 12.14 10.70
C THR A 189 8.06 12.19 11.91
N LYS A 190 7.01 11.38 11.85
CA LYS A 190 6.11 11.06 12.96
C LYS A 190 5.98 9.55 13.08
N THR A 191 5.79 9.07 14.29
CA THR A 191 5.51 7.66 14.53
C THR A 191 4.04 7.35 14.24
N ALA A 192 3.77 6.12 13.82
CA ALA A 192 2.43 5.60 13.59
C ALA A 192 2.43 4.07 13.70
N GLY A 193 1.30 3.48 14.11
CA GLY A 193 1.09 2.05 13.97
C GLY A 193 0.75 1.68 12.53
N LEU A 194 1.65 0.96 11.88
CA LEU A 194 1.57 0.54 10.48
C LEU A 194 1.44 -0.98 10.42
N ARG A 195 1.00 -1.52 9.28
CA ARG A 195 0.97 -2.98 9.09
C ARG A 195 2.39 -3.53 9.27
N ALA A 196 2.54 -4.53 10.13
CA ALA A 196 3.80 -5.23 10.30
C ALA A 196 4.06 -6.12 9.08
N CYS A 197 5.33 -6.28 8.71
CA CYS A 197 5.71 -7.13 7.58
C CYS A 197 7.00 -7.89 7.87
N ASP A 198 7.18 -8.99 7.16
CA ASP A 198 8.41 -9.80 7.14
C ASP A 198 8.48 -10.63 5.85
N LYS A 199 9.42 -11.58 5.81
CA LYS A 199 9.62 -12.46 4.64
C LYS A 199 8.42 -13.35 4.31
N THR A 200 7.60 -13.69 5.31
CA THR A 200 6.43 -14.57 5.20
C THR A 200 5.10 -13.81 5.18
N HIS A 201 5.09 -12.56 5.63
CA HIS A 201 3.96 -11.64 5.60
C HIS A 201 4.40 -10.34 4.92
N PRO A 202 4.61 -10.34 3.59
CA PRO A 202 4.99 -9.13 2.89
C PRO A 202 3.85 -8.10 2.92
N CYS A 203 4.13 -6.89 2.46
CA CYS A 203 3.08 -5.88 2.33
C CYS A 203 2.18 -6.17 1.13
N ARG A 204 1.00 -5.54 1.11
CA ARG A 204 0.17 -5.41 -0.10
C ARG A 204 1.04 -4.90 -1.26
N GLU A 205 0.75 -5.32 -2.49
CA GLU A 205 1.58 -5.07 -3.68
C GLU A 205 1.92 -3.58 -3.93
N ASP A 206 1.04 -2.68 -3.50
CA ASP A 206 1.17 -1.22 -3.57
C ASP A 206 1.90 -0.61 -2.34
N TYR A 207 2.51 -1.43 -1.49
CA TYR A 207 3.33 -1.07 -0.33
C TYR A 207 4.64 -1.87 -0.34
N ILE A 208 5.63 -1.35 0.38
CA ILE A 208 6.88 -2.06 0.63
C ILE A 208 7.03 -2.36 2.10
N CYS A 209 7.83 -3.38 2.40
CA CYS A 209 8.30 -3.61 3.76
C CYS A 209 9.59 -2.83 4.01
N THR A 210 9.55 -1.81 4.89
CA THR A 210 10.79 -1.20 5.40
C THR A 210 11.26 -1.89 6.66
N ALA A 211 12.58 -1.94 6.86
CA ALA A 211 13.20 -2.45 8.07
C ALA A 211 12.60 -1.81 9.33
N GLY A 212 12.54 -2.60 10.40
CA GLY A 212 12.09 -2.13 11.70
C GLY A 212 13.02 -1.05 12.27
N TYR A 213 12.48 -0.22 13.15
CA TYR A 213 13.24 0.83 13.84
C TYR A 213 13.58 0.37 15.25
N GLU A 214 14.86 0.05 15.48
CA GLU A 214 15.34 -0.44 16.79
C GLU A 214 15.20 0.60 17.91
N ASP A 215 15.11 1.88 17.57
CA ASP A 215 14.96 2.98 18.52
C ASP A 215 13.51 3.26 18.92
N LEU A 216 12.54 2.53 18.38
CA LEU A 216 11.13 2.64 18.75
C LEU A 216 10.74 1.50 19.68
N ALA A 217 10.38 1.83 20.93
CA ALA A 217 10.08 0.84 21.97
C ALA A 217 8.89 -0.08 21.60
N GLU A 218 7.92 0.44 20.85
CA GLU A 218 6.72 -0.27 20.42
C GLU A 218 6.90 -0.99 19.07
N ALA A 219 8.10 -0.97 18.47
CA ALA A 219 8.39 -1.75 17.28
C ALA A 219 8.50 -3.25 17.62
N LYS A 220 7.85 -4.10 16.83
CA LYS A 220 7.93 -5.55 16.99
C LYS A 220 9.30 -6.06 16.53
N PRO A 221 10.06 -6.80 17.37
CA PRO A 221 11.34 -7.38 16.98
C PRO A 221 11.22 -8.26 15.72
N GLY A 222 12.16 -8.12 14.79
CA GLY A 222 12.19 -8.90 13.55
C GLY A 222 11.09 -8.55 12.53
N LYS A 223 10.27 -7.51 12.79
CA LYS A 223 9.23 -7.05 11.88
C LYS A 223 9.60 -5.68 11.30
N GLY A 224 9.32 -5.53 10.02
CA GLY A 224 9.28 -4.23 9.35
C GLY A 224 7.90 -3.57 9.47
N THR A 225 7.75 -2.46 8.76
CA THR A 225 6.45 -1.78 8.59
C THR A 225 6.14 -1.51 7.13
N CYS A 226 4.89 -1.71 6.74
CA CYS A 226 4.42 -1.37 5.41
C CYS A 226 4.32 0.14 5.24
N ILE A 227 5.05 0.70 4.27
CA ILE A 227 4.92 2.10 3.87
C ILE A 227 4.67 2.22 2.37
N PRO A 228 3.99 3.28 1.92
CA PRO A 228 3.80 3.50 0.49
C PRO A 228 5.15 3.63 -0.25
N PRO A 229 5.30 3.06 -1.46
CA PRO A 229 6.57 3.02 -2.18
C PRO A 229 7.11 4.41 -2.53
N TYR A 230 6.26 5.42 -2.71
CA TYR A 230 6.75 6.79 -2.95
C TYR A 230 7.49 7.37 -1.72
N PHE A 231 7.22 6.85 -0.52
CA PHE A 231 8.03 7.19 0.66
C PHE A 231 9.43 6.58 0.57
N ILE A 232 9.74 5.61 -0.29
CA ILE A 232 11.14 5.19 -0.54
C ILE A 232 11.92 6.34 -1.13
N PHE A 233 11.37 7.04 -2.12
CA PHE A 233 12.08 8.16 -2.73
C PHE A 233 12.28 9.31 -1.75
N GLN A 234 11.42 9.40 -0.72
CA GLN A 234 11.57 10.31 0.40
C GLN A 234 12.61 9.78 1.40
N PHE A 235 12.49 8.52 1.82
CA PHE A 235 13.30 7.90 2.87
C PHE A 235 14.65 7.35 2.41
N ARG A 236 14.90 7.26 1.09
CA ARG A 236 16.08 6.65 0.42
C ARG A 236 16.87 5.74 1.35
N VAL A 237 16.26 4.58 1.64
CA VAL A 237 16.68 3.61 2.66
C VAL A 237 18.09 3.06 2.39
N ASP A 238 18.57 3.23 1.16
CA ASP A 238 19.91 2.94 0.63
C ASP A 238 20.97 4.03 0.91
N GLY A 239 20.59 5.13 1.57
CA GLY A 239 21.49 6.22 1.92
C GLY A 239 21.53 7.30 0.83
N HIS A 240 21.40 8.55 1.27
CA HIS A 240 21.67 9.69 0.39
C HIS A 240 23.18 9.72 0.09
N PRO A 241 23.64 9.90 -1.17
CA PRO A 241 25.03 10.22 -1.40
C PRO A 241 25.34 11.46 -0.56
N ARG A 242 26.30 11.31 0.38
CA ARG A 242 26.83 12.43 1.14
C ARG A 242 27.48 13.36 0.12
N SER A 243 26.99 14.59 0.05
CA SER A 243 27.49 15.66 -0.83
C SER A 243 27.61 15.25 -2.30
N TRP A 244 26.58 15.53 -3.09
CA TRP A 244 26.82 15.70 -4.52
C TRP A 244 27.69 16.96 -4.68
N VAL A 245 28.98 16.77 -4.93
CA VAL A 245 29.82 17.85 -5.47
C VAL A 245 29.49 17.85 -6.95
N GLN A 246 28.91 18.95 -7.43
CA GLN A 246 28.77 19.15 -8.86
C GLN A 246 30.17 19.19 -9.45
N ASP A 247 30.54 18.19 -10.25
CA ASP A 247 31.74 18.27 -11.08
C ASP A 247 31.50 19.40 -12.08
N THR A 248 31.99 20.59 -11.75
CA THR A 248 32.11 21.69 -12.69
C THR A 248 33.46 21.54 -13.39
N GLU A 249 33.47 20.73 -14.44
CA GLU A 249 34.40 20.89 -15.57
C GLU A 249 33.62 21.35 -16.81
#